data_AF-A0A9I9EEA0-F1
#
_entry.id   AF-A0A9I9EEA0-F1
#
_cell.length_a   1.000
_cell.length_b   1.000
_cell.length_c   1.000
_cell.angle_alpha   90.00
_cell.angle_beta   90.00
_cell.angle_gamma   90.00
#
_symmetry.space_group_name_H-M   'P 1'
#
loop_
_entity.id
_entity.type
_entity.pdbx_description
1 polymer ?
#
loop_
_entity_poly.entity_id
_entity_poly.type
_entity_poly.pdbx_seq_one_letter_code
_entity_poly.pdbx_strand_id
1 'polypeptide(L)'
;MTSAYEDAGKEYINWCAKMDEFLNIGVPWIMCQQSNVPQPMINICNGFYCDNFPPKNPKSPKMFTENWVGWFKKWGDKDPYKTAVDVAFSVANVFQFGGVFNNYYMYHGGTNFGRTSGGPFITTSYDYNAPLDEYGNLNQPNWGHLKQLHASIKLGEKIITNSTRLDQNFDSFVTLTKFFNPTIGERFFFLNNTNGKIDTTINLQVNGKYFVPTWSVSILDGCNKEVYNTEKVNSQISMFVKEQNEKKNAQLLWAWAPEPMKDTL
;
A
#
# COMPACT_ATOMS: atom_id res chain seq x y z
N MET A 1 0.54 -22.21 1.84
CA MET A 1 1.58 -23.27 1.96
C MET A 1 1.14 -24.44 2.84
N THR A 2 0.70 -24.24 4.08
CA THR A 2 0.39 -25.36 5.00
C THR A 2 -0.72 -26.30 4.54
N SER A 3 -1.71 -25.83 3.76
CA SER A 3 -2.77 -26.69 3.22
C SER A 3 -2.34 -27.54 2.03
N ALA A 4 -1.37 -27.07 1.24
CA ALA A 4 -0.93 -27.75 0.02
C ALA A 4 0.16 -28.80 0.30
N TYR A 5 0.91 -28.66 1.40
CA TYR A 5 2.04 -29.52 1.77
C TYR A 5 1.88 -30.18 3.14
N GLU A 6 0.69 -30.05 3.75
CA GLU A 6 0.29 -30.68 5.01
C GLU A 6 1.37 -30.58 6.12
N ASP A 7 1.79 -31.71 6.68
CA ASP A 7 2.71 -31.76 7.82
C ASP A 7 4.15 -31.40 7.42
N ALA A 8 4.61 -31.80 6.24
CA ALA A 8 5.92 -31.40 5.72
C ALA A 8 6.02 -29.86 5.59
N GLY A 9 4.93 -29.21 5.18
CA GLY A 9 4.85 -27.75 5.13
C GLY A 9 4.94 -27.10 6.53
N LYS A 10 4.31 -27.70 7.54
CA LYS A 10 4.39 -27.21 8.93
C LYS A 10 5.81 -27.37 9.50
N GLU A 11 6.44 -28.52 9.28
CA GLU A 11 7.82 -28.77 9.70
C GLU A 11 8.79 -27.78 9.06
N TYR A 12 8.64 -27.53 7.76
CA TYR A 12 9.44 -26.55 7.04
C TYR A 12 9.27 -25.14 7.59
N ILE A 13 8.05 -24.69 7.85
CA ILE A 13 7.80 -23.35 8.41
C ILE A 13 8.41 -23.21 9.81
N ASN A 14 8.29 -24.24 10.65
CA ASN A 14 8.91 -24.26 11.97
C ASN A 14 10.44 -24.22 11.88
N TRP A 15 11.01 -24.95 10.92
CA TRP A 15 12.45 -24.91 10.66
C TRP A 15 12.90 -23.51 10.20
N CYS A 16 12.18 -22.88 9.27
CA CYS A 16 12.45 -21.52 8.81
C CYS A 16 12.41 -20.51 9.96
N ALA A 17 11.40 -20.59 10.84
CA ALA A 17 11.28 -19.66 11.95
C ALA A 17 12.40 -19.80 12.99
N LYS A 18 12.98 -21.00 13.15
CA LYS A 18 14.15 -21.20 14.03
C LYS A 18 15.41 -20.53 13.49
N MET A 19 15.46 -20.13 12.21
CA MET A 19 16.60 -19.37 11.67
C MET A 19 16.81 -18.06 12.40
N ASP A 20 15.75 -17.43 12.92
CA ASP A 20 15.88 -16.23 13.74
C ASP A 20 16.74 -16.46 14.98
N GLU A 21 16.49 -17.55 15.71
CA GLU A 21 17.27 -17.94 16.88
C GLU A 21 18.73 -18.27 16.50
N PHE A 22 18.93 -19.02 15.41
CA PHE A 22 20.26 -19.42 14.96
C PHE A 22 21.12 -18.27 14.47
N LEU A 23 20.53 -17.33 13.74
CA LEU A 23 21.25 -16.18 13.18
C LEU A 23 21.41 -15.05 14.18
N ASN A 24 20.51 -14.94 15.16
CA ASN A 24 20.53 -13.97 16.25
C ASN A 24 20.82 -12.52 15.76
N ILE A 25 20.06 -12.08 14.75
CA ILE A 25 20.27 -10.79 14.08
C ILE A 25 19.90 -9.60 14.99
N GLY A 26 19.06 -9.81 16.01
CA GLY A 26 18.69 -8.78 16.99
C GLY A 26 17.55 -7.86 16.56
N VAL A 27 16.83 -8.19 15.47
CA VAL A 27 15.63 -7.47 15.01
C VAL A 27 14.47 -8.44 14.75
N PRO A 28 13.20 -8.01 14.88
CA PRO A 28 12.06 -8.89 14.64
C PRO A 28 12.00 -9.39 13.19
N TRP A 29 11.58 -10.64 13.02
CA TRP A 29 11.33 -11.23 11.72
C TRP A 29 9.83 -11.34 11.43
N ILE A 30 9.52 -11.27 10.15
CA ILE A 30 8.15 -11.23 9.63
C ILE A 30 7.97 -12.29 8.54
N MET A 31 6.77 -12.88 8.46
CA MET A 31 6.41 -13.79 7.37
C MET A 31 5.06 -13.38 6.76
N CYS A 32 5.09 -12.97 5.49
CA CYS A 32 3.90 -12.55 4.76
C CYS A 32 3.00 -13.70 4.36
N GLN A 33 1.68 -13.45 4.40
CA GLN A 33 0.66 -14.42 3.99
C GLN A 33 0.77 -15.77 4.71
N GLN A 34 1.28 -15.74 5.95
CA GLN A 34 1.50 -16.92 6.77
C GLN A 34 0.65 -16.83 8.04
N SER A 35 -0.54 -17.44 8.05
CA SER A 35 -1.48 -17.34 9.18
C SER A 35 -1.08 -18.17 10.41
N ASN A 36 -0.20 -19.16 10.23
CA ASN A 36 0.26 -20.07 11.28
C ASN A 36 1.76 -19.90 11.53
N VAL A 37 2.22 -18.65 11.70
CA VAL A 37 3.61 -18.40 12.09
C VAL A 37 3.85 -18.87 13.54
N PRO A 38 4.94 -19.59 13.81
CA PRO A 38 5.39 -19.84 15.18
C PRO A 38 6.01 -18.56 15.76
N GLN A 39 5.93 -18.38 17.08
CA GLN A 39 6.62 -17.28 17.75
C GLN A 39 8.15 -17.49 17.66
N PRO A 40 8.96 -16.41 17.60
CA PRO A 40 8.59 -14.99 17.73
C PRO A 40 8.19 -14.29 16.42
N MET A 41 8.02 -15.03 15.31
CA MET A 41 7.70 -14.44 14.00
C MET A 41 6.36 -13.69 14.03
N ILE A 42 6.29 -12.59 13.28
CA ILE A 42 5.06 -11.79 13.11
C ILE A 42 4.42 -12.11 11.77
N ASN A 43 3.13 -12.47 11.78
CA ASN A 43 2.37 -12.63 10.55
C ASN A 43 1.94 -11.27 10.01
N ILE A 44 2.08 -11.08 8.71
CA ILE A 44 1.83 -9.81 8.03
C ILE A 44 0.97 -10.02 6.79
N CYS A 45 0.33 -8.95 6.34
CA CYS A 45 -0.63 -8.96 5.25
C CYS A 45 -0.05 -8.36 3.96
N ASN A 46 -0.48 -8.90 2.82
CA ASN A 46 -0.22 -8.41 1.47
C ASN A 46 -1.54 -8.34 0.71
N GLY A 47 -1.71 -7.40 -0.21
CA GLY A 47 -2.96 -7.26 -0.94
C GLY A 47 -3.26 -5.84 -1.41
N PHE A 48 -4.45 -5.66 -1.97
CA PHE A 48 -4.99 -4.32 -2.22
C PHE A 48 -5.48 -3.65 -0.94
N TYR A 49 -5.99 -4.44 0.02
CA TYR A 49 -6.52 -4.01 1.32
C TYR A 49 -6.12 -5.00 2.41
N CYS A 50 -5.79 -4.49 3.60
CA CYS A 50 -5.39 -5.28 4.78
C CYS A 50 -5.95 -4.69 6.08
N ASP A 51 -6.97 -3.85 5.99
CA ASP A 51 -7.67 -3.21 7.08
C ASP A 51 -8.37 -4.21 8.02
N ASN A 52 -8.83 -5.35 7.50
CA ASN A 52 -9.45 -6.40 8.31
C ASN A 52 -8.50 -7.54 8.72
N PHE A 53 -7.21 -7.43 8.42
CA PHE A 53 -6.24 -8.48 8.76
C PHE A 53 -5.92 -8.50 10.27
N PRO A 54 -6.17 -9.63 10.97
CA PRO A 54 -5.81 -9.76 12.37
C PRO A 54 -4.38 -10.31 12.56
N PRO A 55 -3.56 -9.71 13.45
CA PRO A 55 -2.37 -10.38 13.95
C PRO A 55 -2.72 -11.71 14.63
N LYS A 56 -1.90 -12.73 14.42
CA LYS A 56 -2.06 -14.06 15.01
C LYS A 56 -1.90 -14.02 16.53
N ASN A 57 -0.94 -13.22 17.00
CA ASN A 57 -0.69 -12.96 18.41
C ASN A 57 -1.20 -11.55 18.74
N PRO A 58 -2.09 -11.36 19.74
CA PRO A 58 -2.56 -10.04 20.16
C PRO A 58 -1.45 -9.06 20.59
N LYS A 59 -0.26 -9.58 20.92
CA LYS A 59 0.93 -8.77 21.25
C LYS A 59 1.75 -8.35 20.02
N SER A 60 1.43 -8.88 18.84
CA SER A 60 2.12 -8.52 17.60
C SER A 60 1.44 -7.32 16.93
N PRO A 61 2.24 -6.41 16.33
CA PRO A 61 1.68 -5.29 15.56
C PRO A 61 0.97 -5.77 14.30
N LYS A 62 -0.05 -5.03 13.87
CA LYS A 62 -0.68 -5.20 12.56
C LYS A 62 0.13 -4.46 11.50
N MET A 63 0.65 -5.20 10.52
CA MET A 63 1.56 -4.68 9.48
C MET A 63 1.10 -5.08 8.08
N PHE A 64 1.20 -4.14 7.14
CA PHE A 64 0.88 -4.31 5.73
C PHE A 64 2.15 -4.21 4.89
N THR A 65 2.72 -5.35 4.49
CA THR A 65 4.04 -5.40 3.82
C THR A 65 3.97 -5.23 2.32
N GLU A 66 2.84 -5.51 1.69
CA GLU A 66 2.66 -5.24 0.27
C GLU A 66 1.29 -4.64 0.01
N ASN A 67 1.19 -3.32 0.14
CA ASN A 67 0.07 -2.57 -0.40
C ASN A 67 0.24 -2.45 -1.91
N TRP A 68 -0.48 -3.28 -2.65
CA TRP A 68 -0.42 -3.30 -4.10
C TRP A 68 -1.02 -2.01 -4.67
N VAL A 69 -0.15 -1.17 -5.24
CA VAL A 69 -0.51 0.15 -5.83
C VAL A 69 -0.89 0.07 -7.31
N GLY A 70 -0.84 -1.14 -7.86
CA GLY A 70 -1.15 -1.49 -9.23
C GLY A 70 -0.88 -2.98 -9.42
N TRP A 71 -0.32 -3.37 -10.56
CA TRP A 71 0.02 -4.76 -10.84
C TRP A 71 1.17 -4.85 -11.84
N PHE A 72 1.83 -6.01 -11.90
CA PHE A 72 2.80 -6.28 -12.95
C PHE A 72 2.10 -6.50 -14.30
N LYS A 73 2.76 -6.14 -15.40
CA LYS A 73 2.25 -6.33 -16.75
C LYS A 73 2.81 -7.62 -17.36
N LYS A 74 1.96 -8.35 -18.09
CA LYS A 74 2.37 -9.48 -18.93
C LYS A 74 2.34 -9.11 -20.41
N TRP A 75 3.14 -9.80 -21.21
CA TRP A 75 3.09 -9.67 -22.67
C TRP A 75 1.69 -10.06 -23.19
N GLY A 76 1.07 -9.16 -23.94
CA GLY A 76 -0.29 -9.33 -24.47
C GLY A 76 -1.42 -8.75 -23.60
N ASP A 77 -1.14 -8.42 -22.33
CA ASP A 77 -2.13 -7.84 -21.43
C ASP A 77 -2.22 -6.31 -21.55
N LYS A 78 -3.36 -5.76 -21.07
CA LYS A 78 -3.56 -4.31 -20.90
C LYS A 78 -2.70 -3.77 -19.76
N ASP A 79 -2.47 -2.45 -19.77
CA ASP A 79 -1.78 -1.77 -18.68
C ASP A 79 -2.62 -1.82 -17.38
N PRO A 80 -2.09 -2.40 -16.29
CA PRO A 80 -2.78 -2.41 -15.01
C PRO A 80 -2.79 -1.01 -14.39
N TYR A 81 -3.88 -0.65 -13.72
CA TYR A 81 -4.02 0.67 -13.12
C TYR A 81 -4.84 0.60 -11.82
N LYS A 82 -4.43 1.39 -10.82
CA LYS A 82 -5.15 1.62 -9.57
C LYS A 82 -5.08 3.12 -9.26
N THR A 83 -6.20 3.70 -8.85
CA THR A 83 -6.28 5.16 -8.66
C THR A 83 -5.53 5.58 -7.39
N ALA A 84 -5.00 6.81 -7.41
CA ALA A 84 -4.37 7.42 -6.24
C ALA A 84 -5.32 7.45 -5.02
N VAL A 85 -6.61 7.73 -5.27
CA VAL A 85 -7.64 7.81 -4.23
C VAL A 85 -7.87 6.47 -3.54
N ASP A 86 -7.89 5.37 -4.30
CA ASP A 86 -8.12 4.03 -3.75
C ASP A 86 -6.87 3.49 -3.01
N VAL A 87 -5.67 3.80 -3.51
CA VAL A 87 -4.44 3.52 -2.75
C VAL A 87 -4.46 4.28 -1.42
N ALA A 88 -4.76 5.59 -1.44
CA ALA A 88 -4.85 6.39 -0.22
C ALA A 88 -5.92 5.87 0.75
N PHE A 89 -7.09 5.46 0.25
CA PHE A 89 -8.16 4.83 1.03
C PHE A 89 -7.67 3.55 1.72
N SER A 90 -7.01 2.65 0.99
CA SER A 90 -6.49 1.40 1.55
C SER A 90 -5.48 1.63 2.69
N VAL A 91 -4.64 2.66 2.57
CA VAL A 91 -3.64 3.02 3.59
C VAL A 91 -4.31 3.66 4.79
N ALA A 92 -5.21 4.63 4.58
CA ALA A 92 -5.91 5.32 5.66
C ALA A 92 -6.71 4.32 6.53
N ASN A 93 -7.38 3.34 5.92
CA ASN A 93 -8.09 2.28 6.65
C ASN A 93 -7.17 1.44 7.53
N VAL A 94 -5.97 1.11 7.07
CA VAL A 94 -5.03 0.32 7.86
C VAL A 94 -4.65 1.05 9.14
N PHE A 95 -4.29 2.34 9.05
CA PHE A 95 -3.96 3.15 10.23
C PHE A 95 -5.16 3.44 11.13
N GLN A 96 -6.33 3.73 10.54
CA GLN A 96 -7.58 3.87 11.28
C GLN A 96 -7.85 2.65 12.17
N PHE A 97 -7.74 1.45 11.59
CA PHE A 97 -8.03 0.20 12.30
C PHE A 97 -6.80 -0.40 12.99
N GLY A 98 -5.91 0.44 13.53
CA GLY A 98 -4.82 0.05 14.44
C GLY A 98 -3.61 -0.58 13.78
N GLY A 99 -3.48 -0.47 12.45
CA GLY A 99 -2.25 -0.79 11.74
C GLY A 99 -1.16 0.22 12.05
N VAL A 100 0.08 -0.26 12.15
CA VAL A 100 1.24 0.57 12.51
C VAL A 100 2.31 0.62 11.40
N PHE A 101 2.11 -0.16 10.33
CA PHE A 101 3.06 -0.27 9.23
C PHE A 101 2.33 -0.46 7.91
N ASN A 102 2.75 0.28 6.89
CA ASN A 102 2.33 0.12 5.50
C ASN A 102 3.55 0.28 4.58
N ASN A 103 3.74 -0.69 3.67
CA ASN A 103 4.74 -0.62 2.61
C ASN A 103 4.06 -0.69 1.24
N TYR A 104 4.43 0.24 0.35
CA TYR A 104 3.94 0.25 -1.03
C TYR A 104 4.69 -0.77 -1.86
N TYR A 105 3.95 -1.71 -2.43
CA TYR A 105 4.47 -2.64 -3.43
C TYR A 105 3.84 -2.27 -4.79
N MET A 106 4.52 -1.56 -5.68
CA MET A 106 5.87 -0.99 -5.57
C MET A 106 5.82 0.52 -5.31
N TYR A 107 6.76 1.05 -4.52
CA TYR A 107 6.99 2.50 -4.48
C TYR A 107 7.70 3.01 -5.75
N HIS A 108 8.67 2.22 -6.23
CA HIS A 108 9.28 2.30 -7.56
C HIS A 108 9.42 0.87 -8.08
N GLY A 109 8.83 0.58 -9.24
CA GLY A 109 8.89 -0.74 -9.84
C GLY A 109 10.12 -0.95 -10.73
N GLY A 110 10.37 -0.01 -11.65
CA GLY A 110 11.55 -0.01 -12.52
C GLY A 110 11.45 -0.98 -13.71
N THR A 111 12.57 -1.61 -14.06
CA THR A 111 12.72 -2.41 -15.28
C THR A 111 13.39 -3.75 -14.99
N ASN A 112 12.85 -4.82 -15.58
CA ASN A 112 13.46 -6.13 -15.67
C ASN A 112 14.53 -6.14 -16.78
N PHE A 113 15.78 -5.76 -16.45
CA PHE A 113 16.88 -5.72 -17.41
C PHE A 113 17.51 -7.07 -17.76
N GLY A 114 17.91 -7.22 -19.03
CA GLY A 114 18.58 -8.44 -19.48
C GLY A 114 17.60 -9.60 -19.63
N ARG A 115 18.06 -10.81 -19.33
CA ARG A 115 17.33 -12.07 -19.61
C ARG A 115 17.19 -13.02 -18.42
N THR A 116 17.57 -12.57 -17.24
CA THR A 116 17.50 -13.33 -15.98
C THR A 116 16.74 -12.58 -14.88
N SER A 117 16.11 -11.46 -15.24
CA SER A 117 15.13 -10.74 -14.43
C SER A 117 13.74 -10.90 -15.03
N GLY A 118 12.71 -10.66 -14.22
CA GLY A 118 11.32 -10.87 -14.62
C GLY A 118 10.91 -12.34 -14.51
N GLY A 119 9.61 -12.55 -14.31
CA GLY A 119 9.00 -13.88 -14.30
C GLY A 119 8.55 -14.32 -15.71
N PRO A 120 8.06 -15.56 -15.85
CA PRO A 120 7.47 -16.03 -17.09
C PRO A 120 6.40 -15.06 -17.60
N PHE A 121 6.53 -14.64 -18.86
CA PHE A 121 5.64 -13.70 -19.56
C PHE A 121 5.53 -12.29 -18.97
N ILE A 122 6.30 -11.94 -17.93
CA ILE A 122 6.34 -10.58 -17.40
C ILE A 122 7.05 -9.67 -18.41
N THR A 123 6.54 -8.47 -18.61
CA THR A 123 7.17 -7.50 -19.51
C THR A 123 8.52 -7.02 -18.98
N THR A 124 9.33 -6.45 -19.88
CA THR A 124 10.55 -5.73 -19.49
C THR A 124 10.22 -4.58 -18.52
N SER A 125 9.15 -3.84 -18.77
CA SER A 125 8.66 -2.84 -17.81
C SER A 125 8.12 -3.52 -16.55
N TYR A 126 8.51 -3.00 -15.38
CA TYR A 126 7.96 -3.35 -14.08
C TYR A 126 7.36 -2.12 -13.39
N ASP A 127 6.87 -1.14 -14.15
CA ASP A 127 6.33 0.14 -13.66
C ASP A 127 5.35 0.03 -12.48
N TYR A 128 4.44 -0.95 -12.54
CA TYR A 128 3.47 -1.27 -11.49
C TYR A 128 2.44 -0.16 -11.19
N ASN A 129 2.34 0.89 -12.01
CA ASN A 129 1.60 2.12 -11.69
C ASN A 129 2.07 2.72 -10.35
N ALA A 130 3.36 2.57 -10.07
CA ALA A 130 3.97 2.98 -8.82
C ALA A 130 3.98 4.52 -8.67
N PRO A 131 4.09 5.05 -7.43
CA PRO A 131 4.29 6.48 -7.18
C PRO A 131 5.50 7.07 -7.91
N LEU A 132 6.57 6.28 -8.10
CA LEU A 132 7.65 6.59 -9.03
C LEU A 132 7.53 5.67 -10.24
N ASP A 133 7.38 6.26 -11.43
CA ASP A 133 7.24 5.50 -12.68
C ASP A 133 8.51 4.68 -12.99
N GLU A 134 8.46 3.85 -14.04
CA GLU A 134 9.59 3.02 -14.50
C GLU A 134 10.89 3.83 -14.67
N TYR A 135 10.79 5.09 -15.06
CA TYR A 135 11.93 5.97 -15.34
C TYR A 135 12.34 6.82 -14.11
N GLY A 136 11.64 6.67 -12.98
CA GLY A 136 11.90 7.40 -11.74
C GLY A 136 11.24 8.78 -11.66
N ASN A 137 10.35 9.14 -12.58
CA ASN A 137 9.58 10.38 -12.47
C ASN A 137 8.48 10.25 -11.42
N LEU A 138 8.00 11.38 -10.91
CA LEU A 138 6.85 11.41 -10.03
C LEU A 138 5.58 11.10 -10.82
N ASN A 139 4.94 9.96 -10.55
CA ASN A 139 3.64 9.61 -11.12
C ASN A 139 2.55 10.44 -10.42
N GLN A 140 2.15 11.56 -11.00
CA GLN A 140 1.11 12.41 -10.43
C GLN A 140 -0.28 12.10 -11.00
N PRO A 141 -1.33 12.10 -10.17
CA PRO A 141 -1.36 12.65 -8.81
C PRO A 141 -1.00 11.66 -7.70
N ASN A 142 -0.68 10.40 -8.03
CA ASN A 142 -0.45 9.33 -7.07
C ASN A 142 0.60 9.69 -6.01
N TRP A 143 1.80 10.06 -6.44
CA TRP A 143 2.87 10.44 -5.52
C TRP A 143 2.51 11.61 -4.61
N GLY A 144 1.96 12.69 -5.17
CA GLY A 144 1.63 13.90 -4.42
C GLY A 144 0.48 13.68 -3.43
N HIS A 145 -0.52 12.90 -3.82
CA HIS A 145 -1.65 12.54 -2.97
C HIS A 145 -1.20 11.68 -1.78
N LEU A 146 -0.38 10.66 -2.03
CA LEU A 146 0.18 9.83 -0.96
C LEU A 146 1.12 10.60 -0.04
N LYS A 147 1.91 11.55 -0.57
CA LYS A 147 2.73 12.45 0.26
C LYS A 147 1.87 13.27 1.24
N GLN A 148 0.73 13.79 0.79
CA GLN A 148 -0.20 14.53 1.66
C GLN A 148 -0.86 13.61 2.70
N LEU A 149 -1.20 12.36 2.33
CA LEU A 149 -1.65 11.35 3.28
C LEU A 149 -0.59 11.08 4.36
N HIS A 150 0.68 10.90 3.99
CA HIS A 150 1.76 10.67 4.97
C HIS A 150 1.91 11.84 5.92
N ALA A 151 1.88 13.07 5.39
CA ALA A 151 1.97 14.27 6.21
C ALA A 151 0.82 14.33 7.23
N SER A 152 -0.41 14.02 6.83
CA SER A 152 -1.56 14.01 7.74
C SER A 152 -1.49 12.92 8.80
N ILE A 153 -1.07 11.69 8.45
CA ILE A 153 -0.84 10.61 9.43
C ILE A 153 0.27 11.01 10.42
N LYS A 154 1.33 11.66 9.95
CA LYS A 154 2.45 12.11 10.79
C LYS A 154 2.04 13.18 11.80
N LEU A 155 1.06 14.04 11.50
CA LEU A 155 0.49 14.95 12.51
C LEU A 155 -0.08 14.17 13.71
N GLY A 156 -0.68 13.01 13.46
CA GLY A 156 -1.27 12.14 14.49
C GLY A 156 -0.34 11.07 15.07
N GLU A 157 0.94 11.00 14.67
CA GLU A 157 1.82 9.86 15.00
C GLU A 157 1.90 9.55 16.50
N LYS A 158 2.15 10.58 17.31
CA LYS A 158 2.28 10.44 18.77
C LYS A 158 1.00 9.95 19.42
N ILE A 159 -0.16 10.46 19.00
CA ILE A 159 -1.45 10.11 19.58
C ILE A 159 -1.96 8.76 19.08
N ILE A 160 -1.77 8.43 17.80
CA ILE A 160 -2.14 7.11 17.25
C ILE A 160 -1.38 5.98 17.98
N THR A 161 -0.13 6.24 18.41
CA THR A 161 0.73 5.24 19.06
C THR A 161 0.61 5.19 20.59
N ASN A 162 0.18 6.27 21.26
CA ASN A 162 0.21 6.38 22.73
C ASN A 162 -1.15 6.76 23.35
N SER A 163 -2.26 6.39 22.72
CA SER A 163 -3.59 6.77 23.21
C SER A 163 -4.62 5.65 23.10
N THR A 164 -5.82 5.92 23.63
CA THR A 164 -6.94 5.01 23.55
C THR A 164 -7.65 5.17 22.21
N ARG A 165 -7.94 4.05 21.54
CA ARG A 165 -8.80 3.99 20.35
C ARG A 165 -10.24 3.63 20.74
N LEU A 166 -11.20 4.37 20.20
CA LEU A 166 -12.63 4.07 20.29
C LEU A 166 -13.29 4.23 18.93
N ASP A 167 -13.98 3.19 18.47
CA ASP A 167 -14.75 3.22 17.23
C ASP A 167 -16.23 3.50 17.52
N GLN A 168 -16.84 4.37 16.71
CA GLN A 168 -18.25 4.71 16.76
C GLN A 168 -18.83 4.59 15.34
N ASN A 169 -19.78 3.68 15.16
CA ASN A 169 -20.50 3.53 13.90
C ASN A 169 -21.72 4.47 13.87
N PHE A 170 -21.89 5.18 12.76
CA PHE A 170 -23.11 5.96 12.49
C PHE A 170 -24.15 5.12 11.75
N ASP A 171 -23.69 4.24 10.87
CA ASP A 171 -24.47 3.22 10.18
C ASP A 171 -23.56 2.04 9.78
N SER A 172 -24.00 1.20 8.84
CA SER A 172 -23.28 0.03 8.33
C SER A 172 -22.00 0.37 7.55
N PHE A 173 -21.88 1.61 7.07
CA PHE A 173 -20.84 2.04 6.14
C PHE A 173 -19.93 3.14 6.71
N VAL A 174 -20.45 3.92 7.66
CA VAL A 174 -19.75 5.08 8.21
C VAL A 174 -19.27 4.80 9.64
N THR A 175 -17.94 4.83 9.80
CA THR A 175 -17.27 4.62 11.08
C THR A 175 -16.36 5.79 11.42
N LEU A 176 -16.54 6.33 12.62
CA LEU A 176 -15.64 7.29 13.24
C LEU A 176 -14.73 6.56 14.22
N THR A 177 -13.42 6.60 13.98
CA THR A 177 -12.41 6.11 14.91
C THR A 177 -11.76 7.28 15.62
N LYS A 178 -11.78 7.23 16.95
CA LYS A 178 -11.27 8.27 17.84
C LYS A 178 -10.00 7.80 18.51
N PHE A 179 -8.88 8.49 18.29
CA PHE A 179 -7.69 8.41 19.13
C PHE A 179 -7.70 9.58 20.09
N PHE A 180 -7.60 9.33 21.39
CA PHE A 180 -7.68 10.38 22.41
C PHE A 180 -6.86 10.03 23.65
N ASN A 181 -6.18 11.04 24.18
CA ASN A 181 -5.50 10.95 25.47
C ASN A 181 -6.13 11.97 26.45
N PRO A 182 -6.92 11.53 27.45
CA PRO A 182 -7.64 12.44 28.33
C PRO A 182 -6.72 13.26 29.23
N THR A 183 -5.50 12.79 29.51
CA THR A 183 -4.54 13.46 30.39
C THR A 183 -3.98 14.73 29.77
N ILE A 184 -3.72 14.71 28.45
CA ILE A 184 -3.13 15.85 27.71
C ILE A 184 -4.14 16.56 26.80
N GLY A 185 -5.35 16.01 26.65
CA GLY A 185 -6.42 16.60 25.85
C GLY A 185 -6.23 16.49 24.32
N GLU A 186 -5.16 15.84 23.85
CA GLU A 186 -4.92 15.59 22.42
C GLU A 186 -5.95 14.60 21.86
N ARG A 187 -6.38 14.84 20.62
CA ARG A 187 -7.36 14.01 19.91
C ARG A 187 -7.10 14.00 18.40
N PHE A 188 -7.36 12.86 17.76
CA PHE A 188 -7.11 12.67 16.33
C PHE A 188 -8.08 11.64 15.77
N PHE A 189 -8.87 12.01 14.76
CA PHE A 189 -9.97 11.17 14.28
C PHE A 189 -9.78 10.74 12.83
N PHE A 190 -10.26 9.54 12.53
CA PHE A 190 -10.51 9.06 11.18
C PHE A 190 -12.01 8.90 11.01
N LEU A 191 -12.56 9.45 9.93
CA LEU A 191 -13.96 9.32 9.59
C LEU A 191 -14.07 8.65 8.22
N ASN A 192 -14.51 7.41 8.22
CA ASN A 192 -14.52 6.54 7.06
C ASN A 192 -15.94 6.36 6.53
N ASN A 193 -16.09 6.43 5.22
CA ASN A 193 -17.29 6.06 4.50
C ASN A 193 -16.95 4.95 3.48
N THR A 194 -17.34 3.72 3.82
CA THR A 194 -17.16 2.53 2.96
C THR A 194 -18.32 2.33 1.98
N ASN A 195 -19.32 3.22 1.97
CA ASN A 195 -20.37 3.19 0.95
C ASN A 195 -19.72 3.49 -0.40
N GLY A 196 -19.99 2.68 -1.42
CA GLY A 196 -19.44 2.85 -2.77
C GLY A 196 -20.32 3.67 -3.72
N LYS A 197 -21.42 4.26 -3.23
CA LYS A 197 -22.36 5.05 -4.05
C LYS A 197 -22.85 6.34 -3.41
N ILE A 198 -22.80 6.47 -2.09
CA ILE A 198 -23.50 7.52 -1.35
C ILE A 198 -22.51 8.34 -0.52
N ASP A 199 -22.43 9.64 -0.84
CA ASP A 199 -21.77 10.62 0.00
C ASP A 199 -22.58 10.89 1.27
N THR A 200 -21.90 11.13 2.39
CA THR A 200 -22.57 11.35 3.68
C THR A 200 -22.05 12.59 4.37
N THR A 201 -22.94 13.31 5.06
CA THR A 201 -22.55 14.40 5.96
C THR A 201 -22.75 13.97 7.41
N ILE A 202 -21.66 13.95 8.19
CA ILE A 202 -21.68 13.55 9.60
C ILE A 202 -21.58 14.79 10.49
N ASN A 203 -22.48 14.89 11.45
CA ASN A 203 -22.49 15.96 12.44
C ASN A 203 -21.82 15.49 13.73
N LEU A 204 -20.61 15.99 14.01
CA LEU A 204 -19.86 15.73 15.24
C LEU A 204 -20.19 16.74 16.35
N GLN A 205 -21.38 17.35 16.30
CA GLN A 205 -21.87 18.32 17.27
C GLN A 205 -20.95 19.55 17.38
N VAL A 206 -20.35 19.77 18.56
CA VAL A 206 -19.42 20.88 18.84
C VAL A 206 -18.17 20.85 17.95
N ASN A 207 -17.85 19.68 17.40
CA ASN A 207 -16.72 19.48 16.50
C ASN A 207 -17.04 19.83 15.03
N GLY A 208 -18.28 20.18 14.71
CA GLY A 208 -18.69 20.60 13.37
C GLY A 208 -19.30 19.50 12.51
N LYS A 209 -19.59 19.84 11.25
CA LYS A 209 -20.16 18.95 10.24
C LYS A 209 -19.15 18.67 9.15
N TYR A 210 -18.99 17.40 8.78
CA TYR A 210 -18.02 16.94 7.80
C TYR A 210 -18.71 16.22 6.66
N PHE A 211 -18.43 16.68 5.44
CA PHE A 211 -18.82 15.99 4.21
C PHE A 211 -17.77 14.92 3.90
N VAL A 212 -18.21 13.66 3.84
CA VAL A 212 -17.39 12.47 3.64
C VAL A 212 -17.84 11.81 2.33
N PRO A 213 -17.09 12.00 1.23
CA PRO A 213 -17.37 11.34 -0.04
C PRO A 213 -17.49 9.82 0.11
N THR A 214 -18.21 9.21 -0.82
CA THR A 214 -18.23 7.77 -1.02
C THR A 214 -16.81 7.20 -1.12
N TRP A 215 -16.59 6.01 -0.55
CA TRP A 215 -15.29 5.31 -0.58
C TRP A 215 -14.10 6.16 -0.13
N SER A 216 -14.27 6.91 0.96
CA SER A 216 -13.24 7.85 1.43
C SER A 216 -13.03 7.84 2.94
N VAL A 217 -11.84 8.27 3.36
CA VAL A 217 -11.50 8.53 4.76
C VAL A 217 -11.07 9.98 4.92
N SER A 218 -11.76 10.72 5.79
CA SER A 218 -11.33 12.03 6.29
C SER A 218 -10.47 11.88 7.54
N ILE A 219 -9.34 12.59 7.59
CA ILE A 219 -8.44 12.66 8.74
C ILE A 219 -8.62 14.02 9.40
N LEU A 220 -8.97 14.02 10.70
CA LEU A 220 -9.26 15.23 11.46
C LEU A 220 -8.21 15.41 12.57
N ASP A 221 -7.42 16.48 12.46
CA ASP A 221 -6.50 16.93 13.51
C ASP A 221 -7.25 17.79 14.54
N GLY A 222 -7.00 17.55 15.83
CA GLY A 222 -7.72 18.18 16.94
C GLY A 222 -9.24 17.94 16.94
N CYS A 223 -9.72 17.04 16.09
CA CYS A 223 -11.15 16.72 15.86
C CYS A 223 -12.01 17.86 15.33
N ASN A 224 -11.42 18.97 14.90
CA ASN A 224 -12.14 20.14 14.40
C ASN A 224 -11.63 20.60 13.02
N LYS A 225 -10.50 20.07 12.55
CA LYS A 225 -9.90 20.45 11.27
C LYS A 225 -9.66 19.22 10.40
N GLU A 226 -10.35 19.14 9.26
CA GLU A 226 -10.02 18.16 8.23
C GLU A 226 -8.69 18.55 7.59
N VAL A 227 -7.67 17.72 7.79
CA VAL A 227 -6.32 17.93 7.23
C VAL A 227 -6.10 17.15 5.94
N TYR A 228 -6.90 16.13 5.70
CA TYR A 228 -6.83 15.29 4.50
C TYR A 228 -8.15 14.51 4.30
N ASN A 229 -8.51 14.26 3.04
CA ASN A 229 -9.52 13.26 2.68
C ASN A 229 -9.02 12.48 1.46
N THR A 230 -9.19 11.15 1.46
CA THR A 230 -8.62 10.27 0.43
C THR A 230 -9.20 10.49 -0.97
N GLU A 231 -10.38 11.10 -1.10
CA GLU A 231 -11.03 11.41 -2.39
C GLU A 231 -10.75 12.86 -2.85
N LYS A 232 -10.32 13.76 -1.95
CA LYS A 232 -10.03 15.17 -2.26
C LYS A 232 -8.59 15.35 -2.75
N VAL A 233 -8.36 15.10 -4.04
CA VAL A 233 -7.02 15.19 -4.66
C VAL A 233 -6.61 16.64 -4.93
N ASN A 234 -5.56 17.12 -4.26
CA ASN A 234 -5.02 18.47 -4.43
C ASN A 234 -3.72 18.53 -5.25
N SER A 235 -3.22 17.38 -5.71
CA SER A 235 -2.01 17.31 -6.54
C SER A 235 -2.36 17.41 -8.02
N GLN A 236 -1.61 18.22 -8.77
CA GLN A 236 -1.81 18.34 -10.22
C GLN A 236 -1.45 17.04 -10.93
N ILE A 237 -2.24 16.67 -11.94
CA ILE A 237 -1.98 15.48 -12.77
C ILE A 237 -0.83 15.78 -13.73
N SER A 238 0.09 14.83 -13.89
CA SER A 238 1.14 14.87 -14.92
C SER A 238 0.84 13.84 -16.00
N MET A 239 1.10 14.18 -17.25
CA MET A 239 1.07 13.21 -18.36
C MET A 239 2.49 12.90 -18.81
N PHE A 240 2.84 11.62 -18.81
CA PHE A 240 4.10 11.17 -19.37
C PHE A 240 4.01 11.13 -20.90
N VAL A 241 4.93 11.81 -21.57
CA VAL A 241 5.00 11.89 -23.04
C VAL A 241 6.35 11.37 -23.50
N LYS A 242 6.34 10.42 -24.44
CA LYS A 242 7.56 9.95 -25.13
C LYS A 242 7.75 10.80 -26.39
N GLU A 243 8.71 11.71 -26.36
CA GLU A 243 9.07 12.53 -27.51
C GLU A 243 10.34 12.02 -28.18
N GLN A 244 10.39 12.10 -29.50
CA GLN A 244 11.62 11.82 -30.24
C GLN A 244 12.63 12.93 -29.94
N ASN A 245 13.88 12.55 -29.58
CA ASN A 245 14.90 13.53 -29.27
C ASN A 245 15.45 14.18 -30.56
N GLU A 246 14.85 15.29 -30.98
CA GLU A 246 15.22 16.04 -32.19
C GLU A 246 16.60 16.72 -32.12
N LYS A 247 17.17 16.89 -30.91
CA LYS A 247 18.48 17.55 -30.72
C LYS A 247 19.68 16.70 -31.16
N LYS A 248 19.44 15.43 -31.51
CA LYS A 248 20.45 14.57 -32.12
C LYS A 248 19.88 14.07 -33.45
N ASN A 249 20.39 14.58 -34.57
CA ASN A 249 20.33 13.95 -35.89
C ASN A 249 21.08 12.60 -35.91
N ALA A 250 20.93 11.77 -34.87
CA ALA A 250 21.54 10.46 -34.75
C ALA A 250 20.71 9.49 -35.59
N GLN A 251 20.98 9.45 -36.89
CA GLN A 251 20.60 8.31 -37.70
C GLN A 251 21.40 7.11 -37.19
N LEU A 252 20.72 6.12 -36.62
CA LEU A 252 21.35 4.86 -36.24
C LEU A 252 21.79 4.13 -37.52
N LEU A 253 23.07 3.80 -37.61
CA LEU A 253 23.61 2.96 -38.68
C LEU A 253 23.44 1.50 -38.26
N TRP A 254 22.66 0.74 -39.02
CA TRP A 254 22.35 -0.66 -38.74
C TRP A 254 23.08 -1.59 -39.70
N ALA A 255 23.46 -2.76 -39.20
CA ALA A 255 23.94 -3.88 -39.99
C ALA A 255 23.14 -5.14 -39.63
N TRP A 256 22.88 -5.98 -40.63
CA TRP A 256 22.16 -7.23 -40.44
C TRP A 256 23.15 -8.40 -40.37
N ALA A 257 22.89 -9.33 -39.47
CA ALA A 257 23.57 -10.61 -39.41
C ALA A 257 22.50 -11.72 -39.53
N PRO A 258 22.64 -12.67 -40.49
CA PRO A 258 21.72 -13.78 -40.59
C PRO A 258 21.93 -14.73 -39.40
N GLU A 259 20.86 -15.10 -38.71
CA GLU A 259 20.88 -16.19 -37.73
C GLU A 259 20.67 -17.51 -38.49
N PRO A 260 21.69 -18.39 -38.60
CA PRO A 260 21.55 -19.63 -39.35
C PRO A 260 20.58 -20.57 -38.62
N MET A 261 19.48 -20.93 -39.28
CA MET A 261 18.62 -21.99 -38.79
C MET A 261 19.36 -23.31 -38.95
N LYS A 262 19.69 -23.95 -37.82
CA LYS A 262 19.97 -25.39 -37.83
C LYS A 262 18.61 -26.08 -37.94
N ASP A 263 18.48 -26.98 -38.91
CA ASP A 263 17.30 -27.83 -39.01
C ASP A 263 17.19 -28.63 -37.71
N THR A 264 16.23 -28.28 -36.86
CA THR A 264 15.98 -28.94 -35.56
C THR A 264 14.64 -29.67 -35.54
N LEU A 265 14.14 -30.06 -36.71
CA LEU A 265 13.10 -31.08 -36.83
C LEU A 265 13.69 -32.48 -36.70
#